data_AF-A0A7S1SFQ9-F1
#
_entry.id   AF-A0A7S1SFQ9-F1
#
_cell.length_a   1.000
_cell.length_b   1.000
_cell.length_c   1.000
_cell.angle_alpha   90.00
_cell.angle_beta   90.00
_cell.angle_gamma   90.00
#
_symmetry.space_group_name_H-M   'P 1'
#
loop_
_entity.id
_entity.type
_entity.pdbx_description
1 polymer ?
#
loop_
_entity_poly.entity_id
_entity_poly.type
_entity_poly.pdbx_seq_one_letter_code
_entity_poly.pdbx_strand_id
1 'polypeptide(L)'
;EEQRAKEAEELRKRQEEEARIRAEEARKREQLGKILAGDGFAGVNEKKKKSGLMSSGFTYPLHAAVKAADAQAVGLLLWAGADRSIKDSAKLTPLMLAQKLNKKDSHRHVIEALSA
;
A
#
# COMPACT_ATOMS: atom_id res chain seq x y z
N GLU A 1 -24.21 9.76 41.01
CA GLU A 1 -24.68 10.17 39.68
C GLU A 1 -23.51 10.63 38.81
N GLU A 2 -22.64 11.49 39.34
CA GLU A 2 -21.44 12.00 38.67
C GLU A 2 -20.46 10.91 38.16
N GLN A 3 -20.22 9.83 38.91
CA GLN A 3 -19.39 8.70 38.44
C GLN A 3 -19.98 8.00 37.21
N ARG A 4 -21.30 7.77 37.19
CA ARG A 4 -21.98 7.15 36.04
C ARG A 4 -21.95 8.06 34.81
N ALA A 5 -22.03 9.38 35.02
CA ALA A 5 -21.88 10.36 33.95
C ALA A 5 -20.46 10.37 33.37
N LYS A 6 -19.42 10.31 34.22
CA LYS A 6 -18.02 10.21 33.80
C LYS A 6 -17.73 8.91 33.03
N GLU A 7 -18.19 7.77 33.54
CA GLU A 7 -18.04 6.46 32.86
C GLU A 7 -18.74 6.44 31.50
N ALA A 8 -19.95 7.01 31.40
CA ALA A 8 -20.67 7.11 30.13
C ALA A 8 -19.96 8.03 29.12
N GLU A 9 -19.36 9.13 29.57
CA GLU A 9 -18.57 10.02 28.72
C GLU A 9 -17.28 9.35 28.23
N GLU A 10 -16.55 8.66 29.11
CA GLU A 10 -15.34 7.91 28.74
C GLU A 10 -15.65 6.79 27.75
N LEU A 11 -16.76 6.06 27.95
CA LEU A 11 -17.20 5.03 27.02
C LEU A 11 -17.53 5.62 25.65
N ARG A 12 -18.23 6.76 25.60
CA ARG A 12 -18.52 7.46 24.35
C ARG A 12 -17.24 7.90 23.63
N LYS A 13 -16.29 8.49 24.34
CA LYS A 13 -14.99 8.88 23.78
C LYS A 13 -14.23 7.69 23.21
N ARG A 14 -14.19 6.57 23.94
CA ARG A 14 -13.57 5.32 23.45
C ARG A 14 -14.26 4.79 22.20
N GLN A 15 -15.59 4.75 22.20
CA GLN A 15 -16.38 4.31 21.04
C GLN A 15 -16.15 5.22 19.82
N GLU A 16 -16.08 6.53 20.01
CA GLU A 16 -15.77 7.49 18.96
C GLU A 16 -14.36 7.31 18.42
N GLU A 17 -13.37 7.11 19.29
CA GLU A 17 -11.98 6.86 18.89
C GLU A 17 -11.85 5.54 18.12
N GLU A 18 -12.42 4.45 18.61
CA GLU A 18 -12.45 3.16 17.91
C GLU A 18 -13.18 3.27 16.56
N ALA A 19 -14.29 4.01 16.51
CA ALA A 19 -15.02 4.26 15.27
C ALA A 19 -14.17 5.07 14.27
N ARG A 20 -13.40 6.05 14.74
CA ARG A 20 -12.46 6.82 13.91
C ARG A 20 -11.35 5.94 13.36
N ILE A 21 -10.73 5.11 14.20
CA ILE A 21 -9.69 4.16 13.77
C ILE A 21 -10.26 3.19 12.73
N ARG A 22 -11.41 2.58 13.02
CA ARG A 22 -12.08 1.67 12.08
C ARG A 22 -12.42 2.34 10.76
N ALA A 23 -12.91 3.58 10.80
CA ALA A 23 -13.23 4.34 9.60
C ALA A 23 -11.98 4.68 8.77
N GLU A 24 -10.86 5.02 9.41
CA GLU A 24 -9.59 5.27 8.74
C GLU A 24 -9.04 4.00 8.08
N GLU A 25 -9.05 2.86 8.79
CA GLU A 25 -8.66 1.57 8.23
C GLU A 25 -9.56 1.15 7.06
N ALA A 26 -10.87 1.36 7.18
CA ALA A 26 -11.81 1.07 6.09
C ALA A 26 -11.50 1.90 4.84
N ARG A 27 -11.18 3.19 5.01
CA ARG A 27 -10.75 4.06 3.90
C ARG A 27 -9.46 3.57 3.26
N LYS A 28 -8.45 3.20 4.07
CA LYS A 28 -7.18 2.63 3.56
C LYS A 28 -7.42 1.34 2.78
N ARG A 29 -8.30 0.45 3.27
CA ARG A 29 -8.69 -0.79 2.58
C ARG A 29 -9.43 -0.52 1.27
N GLU A 30 -10.30 0.49 1.23
CA GLU A 30 -11.00 0.89 0.01
C GLU A 30 -10.02 1.44 -1.04
N GLN A 31 -9.09 2.32 -0.64
CA GLN A 31 -8.05 2.84 -1.53
C GLN A 31 -7.15 1.74 -2.06
N LEU A 32 -6.75 0.80 -1.20
CA LEU A 32 -6.01 -0.39 -1.60
C LEU A 32 -6.77 -1.20 -2.65
N GLY A 33 -8.07 -1.42 -2.43
CA GLY A 33 -8.94 -2.11 -3.38
C GLY A 33 -8.98 -1.41 -4.75
N LYS A 34 -9.05 -0.07 -4.77
CA LYS A 34 -8.99 0.72 -6.01
C LYS A 34 -7.67 0.57 -6.74
N ILE A 35 -6.54 0.57 -6.02
CA ILE A 35 -5.20 0.35 -6.59
C ILE A 35 -5.10 -1.04 -7.21
N LEU A 36 -5.50 -2.08 -6.46
CA LEU A 36 -5.45 -3.46 -6.94
C LEU A 36 -6.39 -3.68 -8.12
N ALA A 37 -7.61 -3.14 -8.07
CA ALA A 37 -8.59 -3.27 -9.14
C ALA A 37 -8.19 -2.50 -10.41
N GLY A 38 -7.67 -1.29 -10.28
CA GLY A 38 -7.23 -0.47 -11.41
C GLY A 38 -6.14 -1.16 -12.22
N ASP A 39 -5.23 -1.84 -11.55
CA ASP A 39 -4.17 -2.61 -12.21
C ASP A 39 -4.49 -4.10 -12.40
N GLY A 40 -5.66 -4.59 -11.97
CA GLY A 40 -6.09 -5.98 -12.11
C GLY A 40 -5.22 -7.00 -11.36
N PHE A 41 -4.77 -6.65 -10.15
CA PHE A 41 -4.09 -7.56 -9.24
C PHE A 41 -5.11 -8.27 -8.34
N ALA A 42 -4.96 -9.59 -8.17
CA ALA A 42 -5.83 -10.39 -7.30
C ALA A 42 -5.44 -10.32 -5.82
N GLY A 43 -4.22 -9.85 -5.49
CA GLY A 43 -3.76 -9.64 -4.12
C GLY A 43 -2.49 -8.82 -4.04
N VAL A 44 -2.15 -8.37 -2.82
CA VAL A 44 -0.99 -7.49 -2.52
C VAL A 44 0.36 -8.11 -2.88
N ASN A 45 0.46 -9.44 -2.77
CA ASN A 45 1.65 -10.23 -3.10
C ASN A 45 1.44 -11.11 -4.33
N GLU A 46 0.36 -10.91 -5.07
CA GLU A 46 0.08 -11.72 -6.25
C GLU A 46 0.74 -11.14 -7.50
N LYS A 47 1.47 -12.00 -8.21
CA LYS A 47 2.10 -11.64 -9.47
C LYS A 47 1.04 -11.56 -10.58
N LYS A 48 0.91 -10.41 -11.21
CA LYS A 48 0.17 -10.29 -12.47
C LYS A 48 1.08 -10.70 -13.61
N LYS A 49 0.71 -11.76 -14.34
CA LYS A 49 1.35 -12.11 -15.60
C LYS A 49 0.87 -11.12 -16.67
N LYS A 50 1.79 -10.37 -17.27
CA LYS A 50 1.54 -9.68 -18.54
C LYS A 50 1.71 -10.74 -19.62
N SER A 51 0.59 -11.31 -20.07
CA SER A 51 0.56 -12.27 -21.18
C SER A 51 0.15 -11.52 -22.45
N GLY A 52 1.12 -11.19 -23.28
CA GLY A 52 0.91 -10.70 -24.64
C GLY A 52 1.81 -11.47 -25.61
N LEU A 53 1.40 -11.59 -26.88
CA LEU A 53 2.05 -12.44 -27.91
C LEU A 53 3.56 -12.19 -28.11
N MET A 54 4.13 -11.09 -27.60
CA MET A 54 5.56 -10.75 -27.74
C MET A 54 6.26 -10.35 -26.43
N SER A 55 5.62 -10.51 -25.26
CA SER A 55 6.27 -10.20 -23.98
C SER A 55 5.66 -11.02 -22.84
N SER A 56 6.45 -11.97 -22.33
CA SER A 56 6.16 -12.72 -21.10
C SER A 56 6.84 -12.03 -19.92
N GLY A 57 6.06 -11.30 -19.12
CA GLY A 57 6.56 -10.64 -17.90
C GLY A 57 5.61 -10.84 -16.73
N PHE A 58 6.10 -10.60 -15.52
CA PHE A 58 5.25 -10.52 -14.35
C PHE A 58 5.65 -9.29 -13.52
N THR A 59 4.65 -8.63 -12.95
CA THR A 59 4.84 -7.48 -12.07
C THR A 59 4.00 -7.70 -10.82
N TYR A 60 4.45 -7.15 -9.70
CA TYR A 60 3.69 -7.13 -8.46
C TYR A 60 3.07 -5.75 -8.25
N PRO A 61 2.02 -5.65 -7.42
CA PRO A 61 1.42 -4.36 -7.05
C PRO A 61 2.45 -3.36 -6.55
N LEU A 62 3.37 -3.81 -5.69
CA LEU A 62 4.39 -2.96 -5.11
C LEU A 62 5.34 -2.39 -6.18
N HIS A 63 5.72 -3.18 -7.19
CA HIS A 63 6.51 -2.67 -8.33
C HIS A 63 5.72 -1.72 -9.23
N ALA A 64 4.40 -1.91 -9.37
CA ALA A 64 3.55 -1.01 -10.15
C ALA A 64 3.42 0.37 -9.48
N ALA A 65 3.17 0.40 -8.17
CA ALA A 65 3.15 1.62 -7.37
C ALA A 65 4.49 2.37 -7.44
N VAL A 66 5.62 1.66 -7.40
CA VAL A 66 6.95 2.25 -7.60
C VAL A 66 7.10 2.87 -8.99
N LYS A 67 6.62 2.20 -10.05
CA LYS A 67 6.66 2.75 -11.42
C LYS A 67 5.78 3.99 -11.58
N ALA A 68 4.68 4.05 -10.85
CA ALA A 68 3.79 5.21 -10.82
C ALA A 68 4.35 6.37 -9.95
N ALA A 69 5.48 6.15 -9.25
CA ALA A 69 6.02 7.07 -8.25
C ALA A 69 5.02 7.43 -7.13
N ASP A 70 4.07 6.53 -6.84
CA ASP A 70 3.00 6.77 -5.86
C ASP A 70 3.41 6.25 -4.48
N ALA A 71 3.96 7.16 -3.66
CA ALA A 71 4.36 6.84 -2.29
C ALA A 71 3.17 6.47 -1.38
N GLN A 72 1.97 6.99 -1.66
CA GLN A 72 0.77 6.65 -0.89
C GLN A 72 0.34 5.21 -1.20
N ALA A 73 0.32 4.83 -2.47
CA ALA A 73 0.03 3.45 -2.87
C ALA A 73 1.07 2.47 -2.30
N VAL A 74 2.36 2.83 -2.30
CA VAL A 74 3.42 2.03 -1.66
C VAL A 74 3.15 1.86 -0.16
N GLY A 75 2.82 2.94 0.55
CA GLY A 75 2.48 2.88 1.97
C GLY A 75 1.26 2.00 2.26
N LEU A 76 0.21 2.11 1.46
CA LEU A 76 -1.00 1.28 1.59
C LEU A 76 -0.71 -0.20 1.33
N LEU A 77 0.11 -0.51 0.33
CA LEU A 77 0.51 -1.89 0.01
C LEU A 77 1.37 -2.47 1.14
N LEU A 78 2.34 -1.72 1.66
CA LEU A 78 3.17 -2.15 2.79
C LEU A 78 2.33 -2.36 4.06
N TRP A 79 1.39 -1.44 4.36
CA TRP A 79 0.45 -1.61 5.47
C TRP A 79 -0.39 -2.88 5.33
N ALA A 80 -0.74 -3.25 4.10
CA ALA A 80 -1.47 -4.47 3.78
C ALA A 80 -0.60 -5.75 3.76
N GLY A 81 0.69 -5.67 4.11
CA GLY A 81 1.61 -6.80 4.17
C GLY A 81 2.28 -7.13 2.83
N ALA A 82 2.46 -6.15 1.95
CA ALA A 82 3.21 -6.35 0.72
C ALA A 82 4.69 -6.65 0.99
N ASP A 83 5.22 -7.71 0.37
CA ASP A 83 6.61 -8.11 0.53
C ASP A 83 7.56 -7.25 -0.32
N ARG A 84 8.33 -6.39 0.35
CA ARG A 84 9.36 -5.55 -0.28
C ARG A 84 10.60 -6.31 -0.76
N SER A 85 10.71 -7.61 -0.47
CA SER A 85 11.83 -8.47 -0.89
C SER A 85 11.57 -9.18 -2.22
N ILE A 86 10.32 -9.19 -2.69
CA ILE A 86 9.92 -9.88 -3.91
C ILE A 86 10.62 -9.27 -5.13
N LYS A 87 11.06 -10.11 -6.05
CA LYS A 87 11.68 -9.68 -7.30
C LYS A 87 10.66 -9.75 -8.44
N ASP A 88 10.64 -8.74 -9.30
CA ASP A 88 9.85 -8.76 -10.53
C ASP A 88 10.48 -9.65 -11.62
N SER A 89 9.89 -9.66 -12.82
CA SER A 89 10.45 -10.42 -13.96
C SER A 89 11.83 -9.96 -14.42
N ALA A 90 12.25 -8.74 -14.06
CA ALA A 90 13.60 -8.23 -14.32
C ALA A 90 14.58 -8.55 -13.18
N LYS A 91 14.19 -9.41 -12.22
CA LYS A 91 14.94 -9.75 -11.01
C LYS A 91 15.21 -8.54 -10.10
N LEU A 92 14.42 -7.48 -10.20
CA LEU A 92 14.56 -6.27 -9.40
C LEU A 92 13.61 -6.30 -8.19
N THR A 93 14.11 -5.93 -7.01
CA THR A 93 13.24 -5.61 -5.87
C THR A 93 12.55 -4.26 -6.09
N PRO A 94 11.44 -3.95 -5.40
CA PRO A 94 10.79 -2.65 -5.46
C PRO A 94 11.77 -1.50 -5.16
N LEU A 95 12.67 -1.69 -4.19
CA LEU A 95 13.69 -0.70 -3.84
C LEU A 95 14.71 -0.51 -4.97
N MET A 96 15.23 -1.60 -5.55
CA MET A 96 16.15 -1.52 -6.69
C MET A 96 15.48 -0.83 -7.90
N LEU A 97 14.21 -1.14 -8.13
CA LEU A 97 13.42 -0.51 -9.18
C LEU A 97 13.23 0.99 -8.92
N ALA A 98 12.90 1.38 -7.68
CA ALA A 98 12.73 2.77 -7.29
C ALA A 98 14.03 3.57 -7.48
N GLN A 99 15.16 3.02 -7.04
CA GLN A 99 16.49 3.63 -7.24
C GLN A 99 16.83 3.77 -8.73
N LYS A 100 16.54 2.74 -9.53
CA LYS A 100 16.79 2.76 -10.98
C LYS A 100 15.92 3.80 -11.71
N LEU A 101 14.68 4.02 -11.25
CA LEU A 101 13.76 4.99 -11.83
C LEU A 101 13.93 6.40 -11.26
N ASN A 102 14.63 6.55 -10.14
CA ASN A 102 14.85 7.83 -9.49
C ASN A 102 15.68 8.77 -10.37
N LYS A 103 14.98 9.63 -11.12
CA LYS A 103 15.57 10.74 -11.88
C LYS A 103 15.28 12.04 -11.15
N LYS A 104 16.31 12.77 -10.73
CA LYS A 104 16.19 14.06 -10.02
C LYS A 104 15.22 14.01 -8.83
N ASP A 105 15.37 13.02 -7.96
CA ASP A 105 14.58 12.88 -6.73
C ASP A 105 13.08 12.56 -6.93
N SER A 106 12.66 12.24 -8.16
CA SER A 106 11.27 11.88 -8.49
C SER A 106 10.72 10.71 -7.68
N HIS A 107 11.57 9.77 -7.26
CA HIS A 107 11.15 8.57 -6.53
C HIS A 107 11.60 8.60 -5.06
N ARG A 108 12.01 9.75 -4.54
CA ARG A 108 12.51 9.89 -3.16
C ARG A 108 11.55 9.36 -2.11
N HIS A 109 10.30 9.84 -2.14
CA HIS A 109 9.28 9.45 -1.17
C HIS A 109 8.97 7.95 -1.23
N VAL A 110 9.06 7.36 -2.42
CA VAL A 110 8.89 5.91 -2.62
C VAL A 110 10.07 5.14 -2.04
N ILE A 111 11.30 5.60 -2.27
CA ILE A 111 12.51 4.99 -1.69
C ILE A 111 12.44 5.05 -0.18
N GLU A 112 12.08 6.21 0.38
CA GLU A 112 11.94 6.43 1.81
C GLU A 112 10.91 5.47 2.42
N ALA A 113 9.72 5.38 1.81
CA ALA A 113 8.66 4.46 2.24
C ALA A 113 9.08 2.97 2.19
N LEU A 114 9.94 2.58 1.24
CA LEU A 114 10.46 1.22 1.13
C LEU A 114 11.64 0.93 2.07
N SER A 115 12.37 1.97 2.48
CA SER A 115 13.53 1.87 3.37
C SER A 115 13.21 2.02 4.86
N ALA A 116 12.02 2.55 5.19
CA ALA A 116 11.49 2.63 6.55
C ALA A 116 11.27 1.24 7.17
#